data_AF-A0A2H9PFY4-F1
#
_entry.id   AF-A0A2H9PFY4-F1
#
_cell.length_a   1.000
_cell.length_b   1.000
_cell.length_c   1.000
_cell.angle_alpha   90.00
_cell.angle_beta   90.00
_cell.angle_gamma   90.00
#
_symmetry.space_group_name_H-M   'P 1'
#
loop_
_entity.id
_entity.type
_entity.pdbx_description
1 polymer ?
#
loop_
_entity_poly.entity_id
_entity_poly.type
_entity_poly.pdbx_seq_one_letter_code
_entity_poly.pdbx_strand_id
1 'polypeptide(L)'
;MRDIKGIGYRIASILSKKLNTGDKLLADLDADEISHLETALKNVNTFVPSWMINHKNDQFTGTNLHPVGTDLELAVKNDIEFMQKIKTYKGIRHTQGQPVRGQRTRTSFRKGKSVGVVKKKSAPAKEGAKKSAAPGGKTAKK
;
A
#
# COMPACT_ATOMS: atom_id res chain seq x y z
N MET A 1 -7.15 -7.58 -7.14
CA MET A 1 -8.03 -6.98 -6.12
C MET A 1 -7.30 -6.48 -4.87
N ARG A 2 -6.28 -7.17 -4.35
CA ARG A 2 -5.64 -6.80 -3.07
C ARG A 2 -4.86 -5.48 -3.10
N ASP A 3 -4.38 -5.08 -4.26
CA ASP A 3 -3.60 -3.84 -4.41
C ASP A 3 -4.47 -2.58 -4.32
N ILE A 4 -5.80 -2.74 -4.37
CA ILE A 4 -6.75 -1.63 -4.22
C ILE A 4 -6.83 -1.26 -2.73
N LYS A 5 -6.56 0.01 -2.42
CA LYS A 5 -6.59 0.54 -1.06
C LYS A 5 -7.99 0.37 -0.46
N GLY A 6 -8.05 -0.21 0.74
CA GLY A 6 -9.32 -0.51 1.43
C GLY A 6 -9.78 -1.97 1.33
N ILE A 7 -9.20 -2.76 0.43
CA ILE A 7 -9.57 -4.18 0.26
C ILE A 7 -8.50 -5.10 0.84
N GLY A 8 -8.88 -5.86 1.87
CA GLY A 8 -8.01 -6.91 2.44
C GLY A 8 -8.17 -8.28 1.77
N TYR A 9 -7.30 -9.22 2.13
CA TYR A 9 -7.35 -10.61 1.65
C TYR A 9 -8.73 -11.26 1.79
N ARG A 10 -9.37 -11.10 2.96
CA ARG A 10 -10.66 -11.73 3.28
C ARG A 10 -11.80 -11.17 2.42
N ILE A 11 -11.88 -9.85 2.29
CA ILE A 11 -12.91 -9.19 1.49
C ILE A 11 -12.75 -9.56 0.02
N ALA A 12 -11.53 -9.52 -0.50
CA ALA A 12 -11.24 -9.97 -1.87
C ALA A 12 -11.67 -11.43 -2.09
N SER A 13 -11.35 -12.34 -1.15
CA SER A 13 -11.74 -13.75 -1.26
C SER A 13 -13.25 -13.95 -1.25
N ILE A 14 -13.99 -13.21 -0.41
CA ILE A 14 -15.46 -13.29 -0.37
C ILE A 14 -16.07 -12.78 -1.67
N LEU A 15 -15.59 -11.65 -2.20
CA LEU A 15 -16.08 -11.09 -3.45
C LEU A 15 -15.79 -12.01 -4.64
N SER A 16 -14.57 -12.54 -4.76
CA SER A 16 -14.21 -13.48 -5.83
C SER A 16 -15.02 -14.77 -5.77
N LYS A 17 -15.31 -15.29 -4.57
CA LYS A 17 -16.20 -16.45 -4.40
C LYS A 17 -17.64 -16.13 -4.79
N LYS A 18 -18.12 -14.93 -4.45
CA LYS A 18 -19.50 -14.54 -4.74
C LYS A 18 -19.74 -14.27 -6.22
N LEU A 19 -18.71 -13.82 -6.93
CA LEU A 19 -18.74 -13.53 -8.36
C LEU A 19 -18.27 -14.72 -9.19
N ASN A 20 -17.93 -15.86 -8.57
CA ASN A 20 -17.40 -17.07 -9.21
C ASN A 20 -16.16 -16.81 -10.10
N THR A 21 -15.39 -15.76 -9.82
CA THR A 21 -14.16 -15.38 -10.54
C THR A 21 -12.89 -15.82 -9.81
N GLY A 22 -13.01 -16.67 -8.79
CA GLY A 22 -11.91 -17.06 -7.90
C GLY A 22 -10.76 -17.82 -8.57
N ASP A 23 -11.03 -18.50 -9.68
CA ASP A 23 -10.07 -19.39 -10.34
C ASP A 23 -9.35 -18.74 -11.54
N LYS A 24 -9.83 -17.58 -12.01
CA LYS A 24 -9.26 -16.87 -13.15
C LYS A 24 -8.13 -15.92 -12.72
N LEU A 25 -7.11 -15.77 -13.57
CA LEU A 25 -6.15 -14.68 -13.39
C LEU A 25 -6.82 -13.34 -13.71
N LEU A 26 -6.31 -12.26 -13.12
CA LEU A 26 -6.84 -10.91 -13.35
C LEU A 26 -6.83 -10.52 -14.84
N ALA A 27 -5.86 -11.05 -15.60
CA ALA A 27 -5.69 -10.78 -17.02
C ALA A 27 -6.76 -11.43 -17.90
N ASP A 28 -7.42 -12.49 -17.41
CA ASP A 28 -8.37 -13.29 -18.18
C ASP A 28 -9.83 -12.88 -17.92
N LEU A 29 -10.06 -11.76 -17.22
CA LEU A 29 -11.40 -11.25 -16.97
C LEU A 29 -11.92 -10.49 -18.18
N ASP A 30 -13.18 -10.75 -18.50
CA ASP A 30 -13.90 -10.02 -19.53
C ASP A 30 -14.34 -8.63 -19.04
N ALA A 31 -14.62 -7.71 -19.96
CA ALA A 31 -15.09 -6.36 -19.65
C ALA A 31 -16.39 -6.38 -18.84
N ASP A 32 -17.28 -7.32 -19.14
CA ASP A 32 -18.52 -7.47 -18.39
C ASP A 32 -18.24 -7.90 -16.96
N GLU A 33 -17.36 -8.89 -16.75
CA GLU A 33 -16.97 -9.35 -15.42
C GLU A 33 -16.35 -8.22 -14.59
N ILE A 34 -15.52 -7.37 -15.21
CA ILE A 34 -14.92 -6.19 -14.58
C ILE A 34 -16.01 -5.21 -14.10
N SER A 35 -17.03 -4.93 -14.92
CA SER A 35 -18.13 -4.04 -14.50
C SER A 35 -18.93 -4.60 -13.31
N HIS A 36 -19.12 -5.92 -13.25
CA HIS A 36 -19.74 -6.60 -12.13
C HIS A 36 -18.84 -6.55 -10.88
N LEU A 37 -17.52 -6.63 -11.05
CA LEU A 37 -16.59 -6.43 -9.94
C LEU A 37 -16.68 -4.99 -9.39
N GLU A 38 -16.72 -3.98 -10.25
CA GLU A 38 -16.79 -2.58 -9.84
C GLU A 38 -18.08 -2.28 -9.07
N THR A 39 -19.22 -2.76 -9.57
CA THR A 39 -20.50 -2.62 -8.86
C THR A 39 -20.48 -3.36 -7.53
N ALA A 40 -19.86 -4.54 -7.48
CA ALA A 40 -19.72 -5.28 -6.24
C ALA A 40 -18.80 -4.59 -5.22
N LEU A 41 -17.76 -3.90 -5.69
CA LEU A 41 -16.85 -3.11 -4.87
C LEU A 41 -17.49 -1.84 -4.31
N LYS A 42 -18.40 -1.21 -5.06
CA LYS A 42 -19.20 -0.08 -4.56
C LYS A 42 -20.22 -0.56 -3.51
N ASN A 43 -20.76 -1.77 -3.68
CA ASN A 43 -21.82 -2.33 -2.84
C ASN A 43 -21.34 -3.42 -1.87
N VAL A 44 -20.19 -3.24 -1.23
CA VAL A 44 -19.62 -4.25 -0.30
C VAL A 44 -20.53 -4.52 0.91
N ASN A 45 -21.32 -3.53 1.34
CA ASN A 45 -22.21 -3.64 2.50
C ASN A 45 -23.29 -4.75 2.34
N THR A 46 -23.72 -5.04 1.12
CA THR A 46 -24.73 -6.09 0.86
C THR A 46 -24.15 -7.49 1.00
N PHE A 47 -22.84 -7.64 0.77
CA PHE A 47 -22.19 -8.96 0.73
C PHE A 47 -21.52 -9.34 2.05
N VAL A 48 -21.23 -8.35 2.88
CA VAL A 48 -20.37 -8.50 4.05
C VAL A 48 -21.11 -8.01 5.29
N PRO A 49 -21.08 -8.74 6.40
CA PRO A 49 -21.68 -8.28 7.65
C PRO A 49 -21.11 -6.94 8.12
N SER A 50 -21.94 -6.13 8.78
CA SER A 50 -21.58 -4.79 9.27
C SER A 50 -20.25 -4.75 10.04
N TRP A 51 -19.92 -5.77 10.83
CA TRP A 51 -18.70 -5.79 11.65
C TRP A 51 -17.39 -5.86 10.84
N MET A 52 -17.43 -6.36 9.61
CA MET A 52 -16.27 -6.55 8.72
C MET A 52 -16.00 -5.31 7.83
N ILE A 53 -16.86 -4.29 7.88
CA ILE A 53 -16.71 -3.05 7.14
C ILE A 53 -15.65 -2.13 7.79
N ASN A 54 -14.97 -1.33 6.96
CA ASN A 54 -13.85 -0.48 7.37
C ASN A 54 -14.28 0.76 8.15
N HIS A 55 -15.37 1.43 7.74
CA HIS A 55 -15.90 2.61 8.41
C HIS A 55 -17.31 2.32 8.91
N LYS A 56 -17.42 2.04 10.21
CA LYS A 56 -18.69 1.71 10.86
C LYS A 56 -19.20 2.92 11.63
N ASN A 57 -20.51 3.17 11.56
CA ASN A 57 -21.18 4.29 12.24
C ASN A 57 -20.48 5.63 11.98
N ASP A 58 -20.44 6.05 10.72
CA ASP A 58 -19.90 7.36 10.38
C ASP A 58 -20.64 8.47 11.14
N GLN A 59 -19.89 9.46 11.64
CA GLN A 59 -20.41 10.50 12.52
C GLN A 59 -21.38 11.47 11.82
N PHE A 60 -21.26 11.64 10.50
CA PHE A 60 -22.09 12.57 9.73
C PHE A 60 -23.31 11.88 9.12
N THR A 61 -23.11 10.71 8.51
CA THR A 61 -24.19 9.98 7.82
C THR A 61 -24.90 8.96 8.70
N GLY A 62 -24.28 8.51 9.80
CA GLY A 62 -24.82 7.47 10.68
C GLY A 62 -24.87 6.07 10.04
N THR A 63 -24.36 5.91 8.81
CA THR A 63 -24.40 4.65 8.07
C THR A 63 -23.05 3.92 8.11
N ASN A 64 -23.06 2.62 7.75
CA ASN A 64 -21.85 1.83 7.60
C ASN A 64 -21.32 1.98 6.17
N LEU A 65 -20.08 2.46 6.05
CA LEU A 65 -19.44 2.79 4.78
C LEU A 65 -18.20 1.92 4.57
N HIS A 66 -18.02 1.43 3.34
CA HIS A 66 -16.79 0.78 2.92
C HIS A 66 -16.10 1.65 1.86
N PRO A 67 -15.36 2.70 2.24
CA PRO A 67 -14.65 3.52 1.27
C PRO A 67 -13.46 2.74 0.68
N VAL A 68 -13.28 2.87 -0.63
CA VAL A 68 -12.27 2.15 -1.42
C VAL A 68 -11.44 3.14 -2.23
N GLY A 69 -10.17 2.83 -2.46
CA GLY A 69 -9.29 3.62 -3.31
C GLY A 69 -9.06 5.04 -2.78
N THR A 70 -9.36 6.03 -3.63
CA THR A 70 -9.21 7.47 -3.34
C THR A 70 -10.14 7.94 -2.23
N ASP A 71 -11.35 7.40 -2.17
CA ASP A 71 -12.37 7.82 -1.21
C ASP A 71 -11.94 7.53 0.23
N LEU A 72 -11.21 6.41 0.43
CA LEU A 72 -10.63 6.07 1.72
C LEU A 72 -9.57 7.08 2.17
N GLU A 73 -8.76 7.59 1.23
CA GLU A 73 -7.76 8.61 1.57
C GLU A 73 -8.40 9.94 1.93
N LEU A 74 -9.44 10.33 1.18
CA LEU A 74 -10.19 11.54 1.44
C LEU A 74 -10.93 11.46 2.78
N ALA A 75 -11.58 10.33 3.07
CA ALA A 75 -12.24 10.10 4.36
C ALA A 75 -11.27 10.28 5.54
N VAL A 76 -10.11 9.63 5.48
CA VAL A 76 -9.09 9.76 6.55
C VAL A 76 -8.55 11.19 6.68
N LYS A 77 -8.36 11.90 5.56
CA LYS A 77 -7.95 13.31 5.59
C LYS A 77 -9.03 14.18 6.25
N ASN A 78 -10.28 14.02 5.85
CA ASN A 78 -11.41 14.77 6.41
C ASN A 78 -11.56 14.53 7.93
N ASP A 79 -11.39 13.29 8.39
CA ASP A 79 -11.42 12.96 9.82
C ASP A 79 -10.29 13.64 10.59
N ILE A 80 -9.08 13.66 10.02
CA ILE A 80 -7.92 14.33 10.63
C ILE A 80 -8.15 15.84 10.68
N GLU A 81 -8.61 16.44 9.58
CA GLU A 81 -8.92 17.88 9.53
C GLU A 81 -10.01 18.26 10.53
N PHE A 82 -11.04 17.43 10.67
CA PHE A 82 -12.08 17.61 11.69
C PHE A 82 -11.50 17.59 13.11
N MET A 83 -10.66 16.60 13.43
CA MET A 83 -9.97 16.53 14.72
C MET A 83 -9.07 17.75 14.99
N GLN A 84 -8.43 18.29 13.94
CA GLN A 84 -7.61 19.49 14.02
C GLN A 84 -8.45 20.75 14.26
N LYS A 85 -9.58 20.91 13.55
CA LYS A 85 -10.51 22.03 13.71
C LYS A 85 -11.08 22.10 15.12
N ILE A 86 -11.47 20.96 15.70
CA ILE A 86 -11.97 20.86 17.09
C ILE A 86 -10.86 21.05 18.13
N LYS A 87 -9.58 20.97 17.73
CA LYS A 87 -8.41 21.03 18.62
C LYS A 87 -8.40 19.92 19.68
N THR A 88 -8.81 18.72 19.30
CA THR A 88 -8.65 17.53 20.15
C THR A 88 -7.17 17.21 20.36
N TYR A 89 -6.82 16.49 21.44
CA TYR A 89 -5.44 16.03 21.67
C TYR A 89 -4.85 15.29 20.45
N LYS A 90 -5.64 14.39 19.85
CA LYS A 90 -5.23 13.67 18.63
C LYS A 90 -4.98 14.64 17.47
N GLY A 91 -5.88 15.61 17.26
CA GLY A 91 -5.72 16.65 16.24
C GLY A 91 -4.42 17.44 16.39
N ILE A 92 -4.12 17.92 17.60
CA ILE A 92 -2.87 18.65 17.89
C ILE A 92 -1.64 17.77 17.65
N ARG A 93 -1.71 16.48 17.98
CA ARG A 93 -0.59 15.55 17.70
C ARG A 93 -0.42 15.30 16.21
N HIS A 94 -1.52 15.24 15.46
CA HIS A 94 -1.50 15.14 13.99
C HIS A 94 -0.88 16.38 13.35
N THR A 95 -1.18 17.60 13.81
CA THR A 95 -0.53 18.82 13.29
C THR A 95 0.97 18.85 13.59
N GLN A 96 1.37 18.38 14.78
CA GLN A 96 2.78 18.30 15.19
C GLN A 96 3.54 17.11 14.55
N GLY A 97 2.84 16.19 13.87
CA GLY A 97 3.45 14.98 13.31
C GLY A 97 4.02 14.02 14.37
N GLN A 98 3.44 14.01 15.57
CA GLN A 98 3.83 13.13 16.68
C GLN A 98 2.92 11.90 16.77
N PRO A 99 3.37 10.79 17.37
CA PRO A 99 2.51 9.62 17.57
C PRO A 99 1.32 9.95 18.47
N VAL A 100 0.15 9.42 18.11
CA VAL A 100 -1.15 9.82 18.69
C VAL A 100 -1.58 8.93 19.86
N ARG A 101 -1.15 7.66 19.89
CA ARG A 101 -1.62 6.64 20.84
C ARG A 101 -0.86 6.62 22.19
N GLY A 102 -0.32 7.76 22.63
CA GLY A 102 0.41 7.85 23.91
C GLY A 102 1.76 7.12 23.92
N GLN A 103 2.34 6.85 22.75
CA GLN A 103 3.67 6.23 22.66
C GLN A 103 4.74 7.16 23.28
N ARG A 104 5.69 6.59 24.03
CA ARG A 104 6.79 7.33 24.67
C ARG A 104 7.76 7.86 23.61
N THR A 105 7.91 9.18 23.51
CA THR A 105 8.76 9.87 22.53
C THR A 105 10.15 10.26 23.06
N ARG A 106 10.52 9.83 24.28
CA ARG A 106 11.83 10.13 24.89
C ARG A 106 12.99 9.45 24.18
N THR A 107 12.80 8.24 23.67
CA THR A 107 13.86 7.45 23.01
C THR A 107 13.51 7.15 21.55
N SER A 108 12.23 6.90 21.26
CA SER A 108 11.74 6.52 19.93
C SER A 108 11.30 7.72 19.07
N PHE A 109 11.05 7.47 17.77
CA PHE A 109 10.53 8.47 16.80
C PHE A 109 11.48 9.67 16.58
N ARG A 110 12.80 9.42 16.62
CA ARG A 110 13.83 10.40 16.27
C ARG A 110 13.94 10.55 14.75
N LYS A 111 13.83 11.79 14.24
CA LYS A 111 14.07 12.12 12.84
C LYS A 111 15.55 12.44 12.66
N GLY A 112 16.32 11.46 12.19
CA GLY A 112 17.75 11.55 11.95
C GLY A 112 18.30 10.17 11.59
N LYS A 113 19.27 10.10 10.66
CA LYS A 113 19.99 8.84 10.40
C LYS A 113 20.71 8.46 11.70
N SER A 114 20.62 7.18 12.08
CA SER A 114 21.56 6.61 13.03
C SER A 114 22.98 6.97 12.58
N VAL A 115 23.80 7.48 13.50
CA VAL A 115 25.23 7.68 13.27
C VAL A 115 25.87 6.29 13.23
N GLY A 116 25.62 5.57 12.13
CA GLY A 116 26.30 4.33 11.79
C GLY A 116 27.53 4.63 10.95
N VAL A 117 28.41 3.64 10.84
CA VAL A 117 29.62 3.70 10.01
C VAL A 117 29.24 3.89 8.53
N VAL A 118 29.69 4.99 7.94
CA VAL A 118 29.61 5.21 6.49
C VAL A 118 30.55 4.21 5.81
N LYS A 119 30.02 3.08 5.33
CA LYS A 119 30.78 2.20 4.44
C LYS A 119 30.90 2.88 3.07
N LYS A 120 32.14 3.20 2.69
CA LYS A 120 32.49 3.67 1.34
C LYS A 120 31.98 2.63 0.34
N LYS A 121 31.14 3.07 -0.60
CA LYS A 121 30.61 2.22 -1.68
C LYS A 121 31.80 1.75 -2.52
N SER A 122 32.16 0.47 -2.44
CA SER A 122 33.15 -0.13 -3.35
C SER A 122 32.58 -0.07 -4.76
N ALA A 123 33.38 0.45 -5.70
CA ALA A 123 33.03 0.54 -7.11
C ALA A 123 32.63 -0.85 -7.66
N PRO A 124 31.64 -0.94 -8.56
CA PRO A 124 31.26 -2.21 -9.17
C PRO A 124 32.45 -2.77 -9.96
N ALA A 125 32.81 -4.02 -9.66
CA ALA A 125 33.82 -4.77 -10.39
C ALA A 125 33.46 -4.83 -11.88
N LYS A 126 34.41 -4.49 -12.75
CA LYS A 126 34.28 -4.62 -14.19
C LYS A 126 34.02 -6.08 -14.56
N GLU A 127 32.93 -6.28 -15.27
CA GLU A 127 32.43 -7.53 -15.83
C GLU A 127 33.43 -8.12 -16.84
N GLY A 128 33.53 -9.45 -16.84
CA GLY A 128 34.63 -10.21 -17.42
C GLY A 128 34.82 -10.07 -18.93
N ALA A 129 36.09 -10.07 -19.33
CA ALA A 129 36.51 -10.23 -20.72
C ALA A 129 36.07 -11.61 -21.24
N LYS A 130 35.19 -11.61 -22.24
CA LYS A 130 34.86 -12.77 -23.07
C LYS A 130 36.12 -13.35 -23.69
N LYS A 131 36.43 -14.61 -23.37
CA LYS A 131 37.29 -15.47 -24.18
C LYS A 131 36.51 -15.94 -25.42
N SER A 132 37.00 -15.62 -26.61
CA SER A 132 36.69 -16.37 -27.83
C SER A 132 37.86 -16.32 -28.82
N ALA A 133 38.38 -17.52 -29.11
CA ALA A 133 38.94 -17.99 -30.38
C ALA A 133 40.32 -17.47 -30.89
N ALA A 134 41.32 -18.33 -30.64
CA ALA A 134 42.22 -18.98 -31.61
C ALA A 134 43.33 -18.19 -32.39
N PRO A 135 44.42 -18.89 -32.79
CA PRO A 135 45.79 -18.38 -32.75
C PRO A 135 46.42 -18.16 -34.14
N GLY A 136 47.49 -17.37 -34.20
CA GLY A 136 48.38 -17.40 -35.37
C GLY A 136 49.47 -16.32 -35.38
N GLY A 137 50.71 -16.75 -35.58
CA GLY A 137 51.73 -15.95 -36.29
C GLY A 137 52.82 -15.30 -35.45
N LYS A 138 54.06 -15.81 -35.63
CA LYS A 138 55.34 -15.36 -35.08
C LYS A 138 55.81 -14.00 -35.65
N THR A 139 56.58 -13.23 -34.86
CA THR A 139 58.00 -12.76 -35.08
C THR A 139 58.34 -11.69 -34.02
N ALA A 140 59.24 -11.93 -33.06
CA ALA A 140 60.71 -11.79 -33.09
C ALA A 140 61.24 -10.34 -33.03
N LYS A 141 61.95 -10.03 -31.91
CA LYS A 141 63.03 -9.03 -31.65
C LYS A 141 62.97 -7.68 -32.41
N LYS A 142 63.07 -6.54 -31.75
CA LYS A 142 64.26 -6.05 -31.01
C LYS A 142 63.87 -4.78 -30.26
#